data_AF-A0A6A6QV93-F1
#
_entry.id   AF-A0A6A6QV93-F1
#
_cell.length_a   1.000
_cell.length_b   1.000
_cell.length_c   1.000
_cell.angle_alpha   90.00
_cell.angle_beta   90.00
_cell.angle_gamma   90.00
#
_symmetry.space_group_name_H-M   'P 1'
#
loop_
_entity.id
_entity.type
_entity.pdbx_description
1 polymer ?
#
loop_
_entity_poly.entity_id
_entity_poly.type
_entity_poly.pdbx_seq_one_letter_code
_entity_poly.pdbx_strand_id
1 'polypeptide(L)'
;MPRTKRPLAESDPNASSSRRTRSKVAKSNESEGVENAAPIQAKKPSNKKEDVVKVSNGGDQEPEGYASKTNGELAFMLRERGLPYNGIKSVLIGRLEDFDEKQKSNISKPGAPGGKAGESTSAEPILDEGNSEADSLRRQTDFASKDNSKLRLMLEARKLPVSGTRDELIARLEQNPIVDYDQYTPNELSAMAMRRKMRQGAAGPKASKIARLRQNDELKRDTGNSQEDTLYIGLSSMEMIMGLLHQEQVSASRGDYSFVKHYRNSGKILDDMLTERNLSDAGTMAAKMDRLRADDAGRETPFVSPFWQEKVKPAQAEWDQLRLAFEAATGRTLVSARADLNEEDMILKSDPLYAHK
;
A
#
# COMPACT_ATOMS: atom_id res chain seq x y z
N MET A 1 33.51 27.68 -55.00
CA MET A 1 33.03 28.59 -53.93
C MET A 1 33.80 28.30 -52.65
N PRO A 2 34.44 29.29 -52.01
CA PRO A 2 35.27 29.05 -50.82
C PRO A 2 34.39 28.88 -49.57
N ARG A 3 34.64 27.82 -48.79
CA ARG A 3 33.98 27.55 -47.50
C ARG A 3 34.56 28.47 -46.43
N THR A 4 33.73 29.38 -45.92
CA THR A 4 34.00 30.20 -44.74
C THR A 4 34.00 29.33 -43.48
N LYS A 5 35.12 29.35 -42.75
CA LYS A 5 35.29 28.68 -41.45
C LYS A 5 34.48 29.43 -40.38
N ARG A 6 33.66 28.72 -39.60
CA ARG A 6 32.99 29.26 -38.41
C ARG A 6 34.00 29.43 -37.26
N PRO A 7 33.94 30.51 -36.47
CA PRO A 7 34.74 30.65 -35.27
C PRO A 7 34.25 29.70 -34.17
N LEU A 8 35.21 29.09 -33.46
CA LEU A 8 34.97 28.32 -32.24
C LEU A 8 34.51 29.28 -31.13
N ALA A 9 33.44 28.89 -30.44
CA ALA A 9 32.91 29.60 -29.29
C ALA A 9 33.87 29.52 -28.10
N GLU A 10 33.90 30.64 -27.37
CA GLU A 10 34.73 30.93 -26.22
C GLU A 10 34.40 30.03 -25.02
N SER A 11 35.45 29.62 -24.31
CA SER A 11 35.39 28.80 -23.12
C SER A 11 34.71 29.55 -21.96
N ASP A 12 33.68 28.94 -21.38
CA ASP A 12 32.97 29.41 -20.19
C ASP A 12 33.91 29.39 -18.95
N PRO A 13 34.18 30.54 -18.29
CA PRO A 13 35.04 30.60 -17.12
C PRO A 13 34.39 30.13 -15.82
N ASN A 14 33.14 29.66 -15.82
CA ASN A 14 32.40 29.33 -14.59
C ASN A 14 32.34 27.82 -14.26
N ALA A 15 33.19 26.99 -14.87
CA ALA A 15 33.32 25.57 -14.53
C ALA A 15 34.04 25.37 -13.17
N SER A 16 33.32 25.62 -12.07
CA SER A 16 33.77 25.34 -10.71
C SER A 16 33.96 23.84 -10.49
N SER A 17 35.23 23.42 -10.48
CA SER A 17 35.67 22.06 -10.19
C SER A 17 35.74 21.83 -8.68
N SER A 18 34.64 21.40 -8.07
CA SER A 18 34.64 20.95 -6.67
C SER A 18 35.14 19.50 -6.57
N ARG A 19 36.47 19.35 -6.63
CA ARG A 19 37.20 18.11 -6.35
C ARG A 19 37.23 17.87 -4.84
N ARG A 20 36.26 17.12 -4.30
CA ARG A 20 36.32 16.62 -2.92
C ARG A 20 37.36 15.49 -2.82
N THR A 21 38.46 15.78 -2.15
CA THR A 21 39.44 14.79 -1.71
C THR A 21 38.82 13.94 -0.60
N ARG A 22 38.91 12.61 -0.77
CA ARG A 22 38.41 11.61 0.17
C ARG A 22 39.52 11.32 1.18
N SER A 23 39.41 11.88 2.38
CA SER A 23 40.34 11.64 3.50
C SER A 23 40.21 10.19 3.96
N LYS A 24 41.33 9.47 3.87
CA LYS A 24 41.52 8.08 4.28
C LYS A 24 41.77 8.08 5.79
N VAL A 25 40.75 7.73 6.59
CA VAL A 25 40.92 7.53 8.03
C VAL A 25 41.57 6.17 8.26
N ALA A 26 42.75 6.23 8.89
CA ALA A 26 43.57 5.10 9.26
C ALA A 26 42.91 4.30 10.40
N LYS A 27 43.01 2.97 10.26
CA LYS A 27 42.70 1.96 11.27
C LYS A 27 43.96 1.80 12.13
N SER A 28 43.85 2.02 13.43
CA SER A 28 44.84 1.57 14.41
C SER A 28 44.18 0.52 15.31
N ASN A 29 44.67 -0.72 15.17
CA ASN A 29 44.55 -1.80 16.13
C ASN A 29 45.67 -1.65 17.17
N GLU A 30 45.38 -1.99 18.43
CA GLU A 30 46.23 -2.60 19.47
C GLU A 30 45.33 -2.69 20.73
N SER A 31 44.87 -3.87 21.18
CA SER A 31 45.52 -4.85 22.08
C SER A 31 45.96 -4.21 23.41
N GLU A 32 45.68 -4.73 24.61
CA GLU A 32 45.90 -6.09 25.15
C GLU A 32 45.15 -6.29 26.50
N GLY A 33 45.00 -7.57 26.89
CA GLY A 33 44.89 -8.09 28.27
C GLY A 33 43.65 -7.73 29.10
N VAL A 34 43.07 -8.57 29.97
CA VAL A 34 43.62 -9.69 30.74
C VAL A 34 42.49 -10.67 31.08
N GLU A 35 42.85 -11.94 30.92
CA GLU A 35 42.42 -13.19 31.55
C GLU A 35 41.40 -13.12 32.70
N ASN A 36 40.39 -14.00 32.66
CA ASN A 36 40.13 -14.93 33.75
C ASN A 36 39.26 -16.11 33.31
N ALA A 37 39.77 -17.30 33.60
CA ALA A 37 39.19 -18.60 33.34
C ALA A 37 38.27 -19.05 34.48
N ALA A 38 37.17 -19.74 34.14
CA ALA A 38 36.72 -20.95 34.86
C ALA A 38 35.60 -21.68 34.07
N PRO A 39 35.60 -23.03 34.03
CA PRO A 39 34.68 -23.82 33.24
C PRO A 39 33.51 -24.37 34.08
N ILE A 40 32.29 -24.36 33.55
CA ILE A 40 31.21 -25.20 34.08
C ILE A 40 30.60 -26.02 32.94
N GLN A 41 31.02 -27.28 32.91
CA GLN A 41 30.35 -28.35 32.19
C GLN A 41 29.07 -28.72 32.95
N ALA A 42 27.92 -28.71 32.28
CA ALA A 42 26.71 -29.37 32.78
C ALA A 42 25.86 -29.91 31.63
N LYS A 43 26.13 -31.18 31.32
CA LYS A 43 25.20 -32.27 31.00
C LYS A 43 23.90 -31.93 30.23
N LYS A 44 23.90 -32.34 28.96
CA LYS A 44 22.73 -32.83 28.22
C LYS A 44 22.04 -33.97 28.98
N PRO A 45 20.71 -34.02 28.98
CA PRO A 45 19.97 -35.28 28.91
C PRO A 45 19.32 -35.42 27.52
N SER A 46 19.75 -36.46 26.82
CA SER A 46 19.03 -37.07 25.71
C SER A 46 17.78 -37.77 26.24
N ASN A 47 16.60 -37.48 25.68
CA ASN A 47 15.48 -38.40 25.75
C ASN A 47 15.06 -38.81 24.34
N LYS A 48 14.99 -40.13 24.20
CA LYS A 48 14.78 -40.94 23.01
C LYS A 48 13.33 -41.46 23.10
N LYS A 49 12.67 -41.51 21.94
CA LYS A 49 11.60 -42.43 21.53
C LYS A 49 10.22 -42.30 22.19
N GLU A 50 9.24 -42.08 21.31
CA GLU A 50 8.02 -42.88 21.09
C GLU A 50 7.49 -42.37 19.72
N ASP A 51 7.74 -43.07 18.60
CA ASP A 51 6.90 -44.15 18.04
C ASP A 51 5.44 -44.07 18.49
N VAL A 52 4.50 -43.83 17.55
CA VAL A 52 3.19 -44.51 17.43
C VAL A 52 2.29 -43.85 16.36
N VAL A 53 1.88 -44.71 15.42
CA VAL A 53 0.77 -44.68 14.44
C VAL A 53 0.83 -43.72 13.23
N LYS A 54 1.26 -44.31 12.11
CA LYS A 54 0.90 -43.94 10.74
C LYS A 54 -0.38 -44.72 10.38
N VAL A 55 -1.56 -44.10 10.47
CA VAL A 55 -2.79 -44.64 9.87
C VAL A 55 -2.84 -44.18 8.43
N SER A 56 -2.48 -45.07 7.51
CA SER A 56 -2.86 -44.98 6.11
C SER A 56 -4.26 -45.54 5.94
N ASN A 57 -5.27 -44.67 5.92
CA ASN A 57 -6.56 -45.01 5.32
C ASN A 57 -6.60 -44.41 3.93
N GLY A 58 -6.47 -45.29 2.94
CA GLY A 58 -6.74 -45.02 1.54
C GLY A 58 -8.24 -44.78 1.36
N GLY A 59 -8.53 -43.67 0.70
CA GLY A 59 -9.83 -43.32 0.16
C GLY A 59 -9.56 -42.18 -0.79
N ASP A 60 -9.40 -42.50 -2.07
CA ASP A 60 -9.26 -41.55 -3.17
C ASP A 60 -10.58 -40.77 -3.37
N GLN A 61 -10.95 -39.98 -2.37
CA GLN A 61 -11.84 -38.86 -2.53
C GLN A 61 -10.94 -37.64 -2.54
N GLU A 62 -10.62 -37.19 -3.74
CA GLU A 62 -10.00 -35.90 -3.98
C GLU A 62 -10.81 -34.87 -3.17
N PRO A 63 -10.22 -34.16 -2.19
CA PRO A 63 -10.96 -33.22 -1.37
C PRO A 63 -11.40 -32.03 -2.24
N GLU A 64 -12.58 -32.15 -2.84
CA GLU A 64 -13.23 -31.06 -3.57
C GLU A 64 -13.54 -29.92 -2.60
N GLY A 65 -13.27 -28.70 -3.06
CA GLY A 65 -13.56 -27.47 -2.31
C GLY A 65 -12.35 -26.86 -1.59
N TYR A 66 -12.64 -25.99 -0.62
CA TYR A 66 -11.63 -25.17 0.06
C TYR A 66 -10.75 -25.95 1.05
N ALA A 67 -11.17 -27.16 1.44
CA ALA A 67 -10.43 -28.00 2.38
C ALA A 67 -9.05 -28.45 1.86
N SER A 68 -8.89 -28.61 0.54
CA SER A 68 -7.62 -28.97 -0.11
C SER A 68 -6.60 -27.84 -0.13
N LYS A 69 -7.05 -26.58 0.00
CA LYS A 69 -6.17 -25.41 -0.09
C LYS A 69 -5.33 -25.20 1.15
N THR A 70 -4.15 -24.64 0.97
CA THR A 70 -3.28 -24.20 2.06
C THR A 70 -3.83 -22.93 2.73
N ASN A 71 -3.39 -22.66 3.97
CA ASN A 71 -3.85 -21.45 4.69
C ASN A 71 -3.48 -20.15 3.95
N GLY A 72 -2.32 -20.13 3.27
CA GLY A 72 -1.88 -19.00 2.47
C GLY A 72 -2.73 -18.77 1.23
N GLU A 73 -3.15 -19.83 0.53
CA GLU A 73 -4.06 -19.73 -0.62
C GLU A 73 -5.45 -19.23 -0.20
N LEU A 74 -5.98 -19.72 0.92
CA LEU A 74 -7.26 -19.27 1.46
C LEU A 74 -7.22 -17.78 1.83
N ALA A 75 -6.15 -17.35 2.52
CA ALA A 75 -5.96 -15.93 2.87
C ALA A 75 -5.83 -15.05 1.62
N PHE A 76 -5.14 -15.55 0.58
CA PHE A 76 -5.02 -14.85 -0.70
C PHE A 76 -6.40 -14.69 -1.38
N MET A 77 -7.19 -15.76 -1.46
CA MET A 77 -8.55 -15.71 -2.03
C MET A 77 -9.49 -14.77 -1.27
N LEU A 78 -9.42 -14.76 0.06
CA LEU A 78 -10.19 -13.81 0.89
C LEU A 78 -9.77 -12.37 0.61
N ARG A 79 -8.46 -12.11 0.51
CA ARG A 79 -7.92 -10.78 0.19
C ARG A 79 -8.37 -10.30 -1.19
N GLU A 80 -8.38 -11.17 -2.20
CA GLU A 80 -8.87 -10.81 -3.54
C GLU A 80 -10.37 -10.46 -3.56
N ARG A 81 -11.15 -11.08 -2.66
CA ARG A 81 -12.60 -10.82 -2.52
C ARG A 81 -12.93 -9.70 -1.53
N GLY A 82 -11.94 -9.00 -0.98
CA GLY A 82 -12.15 -7.93 0.00
C GLY A 82 -12.63 -8.41 1.37
N LEU A 83 -12.40 -9.68 1.72
CA LEU A 83 -12.82 -10.30 2.98
C LEU A 83 -11.68 -10.35 4.00
N PRO A 84 -11.98 -10.35 5.31
CA PRO A 84 -10.97 -10.54 6.35
C PRO A 84 -10.21 -11.86 6.19
N TYR A 85 -8.87 -11.78 6.11
CA TYR A 85 -7.99 -12.92 5.77
C TYR A 85 -7.15 -13.44 6.95
N ASN A 86 -7.43 -12.98 8.17
CA ASN A 86 -6.81 -13.41 9.42
C ASN A 86 -7.62 -14.52 10.10
N GLY A 87 -6.96 -15.57 10.62
CA GLY A 87 -7.60 -16.64 11.38
C GLY A 87 -7.00 -18.02 11.13
N ILE A 88 -7.57 -19.03 11.81
CA ILE A 88 -7.27 -20.44 11.56
C ILE A 88 -7.96 -20.92 10.27
N LYS A 89 -7.42 -21.97 9.64
CA LYS A 89 -7.87 -22.49 8.33
C LYS A 89 -9.39 -22.68 8.22
N SER A 90 -10.03 -23.24 9.25
CA SER A 90 -11.49 -23.45 9.27
C SER A 90 -12.29 -22.16 9.19
N VAL A 91 -11.82 -21.08 9.82
CA VAL A 91 -12.47 -19.76 9.76
C VAL A 91 -12.33 -19.16 8.37
N LEU A 92 -11.18 -19.34 7.71
CA LEU A 92 -10.99 -18.84 6.35
C LEU A 92 -11.87 -19.58 5.34
N ILE A 93 -12.01 -20.91 5.50
CA ILE A 93 -12.90 -21.74 4.69
C ILE A 93 -14.34 -21.27 4.84
N GLY A 94 -14.85 -21.16 6.08
CA GLY A 94 -16.24 -20.74 6.32
C GLY A 94 -16.56 -19.38 5.70
N ARG A 95 -15.64 -18.41 5.76
CA ARG A 95 -15.84 -17.10 5.11
C ARG A 95 -15.94 -17.18 3.59
N LEU A 96 -15.16 -18.05 2.94
CA LEU A 96 -15.22 -18.24 1.49
C LEU A 96 -16.53 -18.93 1.09
N GLU A 97 -16.98 -19.91 1.87
CA GLU A 97 -18.24 -20.62 1.68
C GLU A 97 -19.46 -19.68 1.83
N ASP A 98 -19.51 -18.89 2.91
CA ASP A 98 -20.56 -17.90 3.15
C ASP A 98 -20.67 -16.86 2.01
N PHE A 99 -19.52 -16.44 1.47
CA PHE A 99 -19.46 -15.50 0.36
C PHE A 99 -20.02 -16.11 -0.93
N ASP A 100 -19.62 -17.35 -1.25
CA ASP A 100 -20.09 -18.05 -2.44
C ASP A 100 -21.59 -18.37 -2.37
N GLU A 101 -22.12 -18.70 -1.18
CA GLU A 101 -23.55 -18.94 -0.96
C GLU A 101 -24.38 -17.66 -1.18
N LYS A 102 -23.89 -16.51 -0.70
CA LYS A 102 -24.50 -15.19 -0.97
C LYS A 102 -24.50 -14.85 -2.47
N GLN A 103 -23.43 -15.17 -3.19
CA GLN A 103 -23.38 -14.95 -4.65
C GLN A 103 -24.37 -15.88 -5.39
N LYS A 104 -24.46 -17.14 -4.98
CA LYS A 104 -25.37 -18.13 -5.59
C LYS A 104 -26.85 -17.77 -5.40
N SER A 105 -27.21 -17.25 -4.23
CA SER A 105 -28.58 -16.81 -3.93
C SER A 105 -29.00 -15.56 -4.71
N ASN A 106 -28.08 -14.62 -5.00
CA ASN A 106 -28.36 -13.45 -5.83
C ASN A 106 -28.64 -13.79 -7.30
N ILE A 107 -28.03 -14.85 -7.84
CA ILE A 107 -28.22 -15.27 -9.24
C ILE A 107 -29.55 -16.01 -9.45
N SER A 108 -30.16 -16.54 -8.38
CA SER A 108 -31.31 -17.44 -8.46
C SER A 108 -32.68 -16.74 -8.44
N LYS A 109 -32.75 -15.41 -8.53
CA LYS A 109 -34.03 -14.67 -8.58
C LYS A 109 -34.31 -14.16 -10.00
N PRO A 110 -34.99 -14.93 -10.87
CA PRO A 110 -35.44 -14.43 -12.17
C PRO A 110 -36.51 -13.37 -11.94
N GLY A 111 -36.19 -12.12 -12.29
CA GLY A 111 -37.12 -11.01 -12.28
C GLY A 111 -38.26 -11.26 -13.27
N ALA A 112 -39.47 -11.39 -12.75
CA ALA A 112 -40.69 -11.36 -13.55
C ALA A 112 -40.94 -9.91 -14.07
N PRO A 113 -41.35 -9.74 -15.34
CA PRO A 113 -41.73 -8.44 -15.88
C PRO A 113 -43.16 -8.11 -15.43
N GLY A 114 -43.28 -7.27 -14.40
CA GLY A 114 -44.56 -6.76 -13.90
C GLY A 114 -44.62 -5.25 -14.07
N GLY A 115 -45.17 -4.79 -15.19
CA GLY A 115 -45.49 -3.38 -15.40
C GLY A 115 -46.67 -2.94 -14.54
N LYS A 116 -46.60 -1.71 -14.02
CA LYS A 116 -47.78 -0.87 -13.77
C LYS A 116 -47.42 0.59 -14.03
N ALA A 117 -48.25 1.20 -14.86
CA ALA A 117 -48.31 2.63 -15.14
C ALA A 117 -49.09 3.36 -14.04
N GLY A 118 -48.78 4.65 -13.89
CA GLY A 118 -49.42 5.61 -12.98
C GLY A 118 -48.43 6.03 -11.88
N GLU A 119 -48.28 7.29 -11.50
CA GLU A 119 -48.96 8.53 -11.86
C GLU A 119 -48.10 9.67 -11.31
N SER A 120 -48.22 10.85 -11.91
CA SER A 120 -47.35 12.00 -11.79
C SER A 120 -47.41 12.69 -10.42
N THR A 121 -46.26 12.87 -9.74
CA THR A 121 -46.08 13.93 -8.74
C THR A 121 -44.66 14.50 -8.77
N SER A 122 -44.61 15.80 -9.08
CA SER A 122 -43.62 16.82 -8.68
C SER A 122 -42.13 16.48 -8.78
N ALA A 123 -41.53 17.06 -9.81
CA ALA A 123 -40.11 17.11 -10.09
C ALA A 123 -39.32 17.82 -8.97
N GLU A 124 -38.57 17.05 -8.20
CA GLU A 124 -37.27 17.49 -7.69
C GLU A 124 -36.17 16.87 -8.58
N PRO A 125 -35.13 17.63 -8.95
CA PRO A 125 -34.06 17.14 -9.80
C PRO A 125 -33.18 16.18 -8.98
N ILE A 126 -33.46 14.87 -9.12
CA ILE A 126 -32.57 13.82 -8.65
C ILE A 126 -31.27 13.95 -9.45
N LEU A 127 -30.23 14.47 -8.80
CA LEU A 127 -28.88 14.51 -9.34
C LEU A 127 -28.36 13.07 -9.45
N ASP A 128 -28.32 12.57 -10.67
CA ASP A 128 -27.76 11.28 -11.07
C ASP A 128 -26.23 11.29 -10.85
N GLU A 129 -25.80 11.05 -9.61
CA GLU A 129 -24.37 11.00 -9.23
C GLU A 129 -23.59 9.88 -9.94
N GLY A 130 -24.29 8.82 -10.40
CA GLY A 130 -23.68 7.67 -11.07
C GLY A 130 -23.11 7.96 -12.46
N ASN A 131 -23.52 9.06 -13.11
CA ASN A 131 -22.97 9.46 -14.41
C ASN A 131 -21.74 10.35 -14.31
N SER A 132 -21.45 10.92 -13.13
CA SER A 132 -20.37 11.90 -12.97
C SER A 132 -18.98 11.28 -13.14
N GLU A 133 -18.76 10.05 -12.70
CA GLU A 133 -17.46 9.37 -12.81
C GLU A 133 -17.17 8.93 -14.25
N ALA A 134 -18.19 8.38 -14.95
CA ALA A 134 -18.07 8.00 -16.36
C ALA A 134 -17.83 9.21 -17.27
N ASP A 135 -18.48 10.35 -16.99
CA ASP A 135 -18.25 11.60 -17.69
C ASP A 135 -16.89 12.22 -17.33
N SER A 136 -16.44 12.10 -16.08
CA SER A 136 -15.10 12.55 -15.66
C SER A 136 -14.00 11.72 -16.32
N LEU A 137 -14.21 10.40 -16.46
CA LEU A 137 -13.35 9.48 -17.21
C LEU A 137 -13.33 9.77 -18.72
N ARG A 138 -14.46 10.19 -19.30
CA ARG A 138 -14.53 10.63 -20.71
C ARG A 138 -13.86 11.98 -20.93
N ARG A 139 -13.97 12.91 -19.98
CA ARG A 139 -13.30 14.22 -20.00
C ARG A 139 -11.80 14.13 -19.65
N GLN A 140 -11.35 13.00 -19.09
CA GLN A 140 -10.03 12.84 -18.46
C GLN A 140 -8.85 12.89 -19.43
N THR A 141 -9.07 12.83 -20.74
CA THR A 141 -7.94 12.79 -21.67
C THR A 141 -8.25 13.51 -22.98
N ASP A 142 -7.93 14.80 -23.03
CA ASP A 142 -7.58 15.46 -24.28
C ASP A 142 -6.41 14.69 -24.93
N PHE A 143 -6.73 13.73 -25.80
CA PHE A 143 -5.75 12.92 -26.50
C PHE A 143 -4.97 13.77 -27.51
N ALA A 144 -5.56 14.85 -28.04
CA ALA A 144 -4.90 15.76 -28.96
C ALA A 144 -3.73 16.51 -28.29
N SER A 145 -3.76 16.70 -26.97
CA SER A 145 -2.62 17.28 -26.22
C SER A 145 -1.44 16.33 -25.99
N LYS A 146 -1.61 15.02 -26.23
CA LYS A 146 -0.59 14.00 -25.91
C LYS A 146 0.42 13.80 -27.02
N ASP A 147 1.68 13.47 -26.71
CA ASP A 147 2.66 13.15 -27.77
C ASP A 147 2.42 11.77 -28.43
N ASN A 148 3.04 11.53 -29.60
CA ASN A 148 2.83 10.27 -30.34
C ASN A 148 3.35 9.02 -29.59
N SER A 149 4.34 9.18 -28.72
CA SER A 149 4.84 8.07 -27.88
C SER A 149 3.75 7.65 -26.90
N LYS A 150 3.16 8.62 -26.21
CA LYS A 150 2.09 8.44 -25.24
C LYS A 150 0.88 7.77 -25.85
N LEU A 151 0.43 8.28 -27.00
CA LEU A 151 -0.72 7.72 -27.72
C LEU A 151 -0.51 6.24 -28.03
N ARG A 152 0.69 5.85 -28.48
CA ARG A 152 1.01 4.44 -28.77
C ARG A 152 1.05 3.57 -27.52
N LEU A 153 1.62 4.05 -26.41
CA LEU A 153 1.63 3.29 -25.15
C LEU A 153 0.21 3.12 -24.57
N MET A 154 -0.66 4.12 -24.74
CA MET A 154 -2.06 4.02 -24.33
C MET A 154 -2.82 3.01 -25.19
N LEU A 155 -2.59 3.00 -26.51
CA LEU A 155 -3.18 2.00 -27.42
C LEU A 155 -2.66 0.59 -27.12
N GLU A 156 -1.36 0.42 -26.87
CA GLU A 156 -0.76 -0.86 -26.48
C GLU A 156 -1.40 -1.39 -25.19
N ALA A 157 -1.57 -0.53 -24.18
CA ALA A 157 -2.25 -0.86 -22.93
C ALA A 157 -3.75 -1.20 -23.11
N ARG A 158 -4.35 -0.82 -24.24
CA ARG A 158 -5.72 -1.19 -24.63
C ARG A 158 -5.77 -2.38 -25.58
N LYS A 159 -4.61 -2.99 -25.90
CA LYS A 159 -4.45 -4.05 -26.90
C LYS A 159 -4.98 -3.62 -28.29
N LEU A 160 -4.84 -2.33 -28.61
CA LEU A 160 -5.26 -1.73 -29.88
C LEU A 160 -4.07 -1.55 -30.84
N PRO A 161 -4.31 -1.48 -32.16
CA PRO A 161 -3.26 -1.25 -33.15
C PRO A 161 -2.54 0.10 -32.96
N VAL A 162 -1.20 0.06 -32.92
CA VAL A 162 -0.31 1.22 -32.69
C VAL A 162 0.22 1.88 -33.97
N SER A 163 -0.07 1.31 -35.14
CA SER A 163 0.31 1.84 -36.45
C SER A 163 -0.64 2.94 -36.92
N GLY A 164 -0.17 3.86 -37.76
CA GLY A 164 -1.00 4.89 -38.39
C GLY A 164 -0.53 6.32 -38.13
N THR A 165 -1.28 7.26 -38.68
CA THR A 165 -1.11 8.69 -38.46
C THR A 165 -1.51 9.09 -37.03
N ARG A 166 -1.06 10.25 -36.56
CA ARG A 166 -1.41 10.76 -35.22
C ARG A 166 -2.93 10.84 -35.02
N ASP A 167 -3.65 11.33 -36.01
CA ASP A 167 -5.10 11.52 -35.95
C ASP A 167 -5.84 10.18 -35.88
N GLU A 168 -5.36 9.14 -36.57
CA GLU A 168 -5.88 7.79 -36.43
C GLU A 168 -5.66 7.20 -35.03
N LEU A 169 -4.51 7.48 -34.41
CA LEU A 169 -4.24 7.02 -33.03
C LEU A 169 -5.21 7.70 -32.05
N ILE A 170 -5.42 9.02 -32.21
CA ILE A 170 -6.38 9.79 -31.41
C ILE A 170 -7.79 9.24 -31.60
N ALA A 171 -8.26 9.08 -32.84
CA ALA A 171 -9.60 8.58 -33.14
C ALA A 171 -9.87 7.19 -32.52
N ARG A 172 -8.87 6.29 -32.54
CA ARG A 172 -9.00 4.96 -31.88
C ARG A 172 -9.10 5.06 -30.36
N LEU A 173 -8.36 5.99 -29.74
CA LEU A 173 -8.43 6.23 -28.30
C LEU A 173 -9.75 6.90 -27.91
N GLU A 174 -10.30 7.78 -28.75
CA GLU A 174 -11.63 8.38 -28.55
C GLU A 174 -12.75 7.34 -28.67
N GLN A 175 -12.64 6.37 -29.57
CA GLN A 175 -13.57 5.25 -29.66
C GLN A 175 -13.48 4.28 -28.47
N ASN A 176 -12.33 4.23 -27.79
CA ASN A 176 -12.08 3.32 -26.67
C ASN A 176 -11.46 4.09 -25.50
N PRO A 177 -12.19 5.03 -24.85
CA PRO A 177 -11.62 6.03 -23.96
C PRO A 177 -11.06 5.47 -22.65
N ILE A 178 -11.64 4.37 -22.16
CA ILE A 178 -11.37 3.81 -20.83
C ILE A 178 -10.41 2.62 -20.95
N VAL A 179 -9.40 2.58 -20.08
CA VAL A 179 -8.60 1.37 -19.82
C VAL A 179 -9.15 0.74 -18.55
N ASP A 180 -9.71 -0.46 -18.65
CA ASP A 180 -9.96 -1.26 -17.46
C ASP A 180 -8.61 -1.82 -16.98
N TYR A 181 -8.10 -1.24 -15.89
CA TYR A 181 -6.83 -1.65 -15.29
C TYR A 181 -6.99 -2.87 -14.35
N ASP A 182 -8.21 -3.19 -13.94
CA ASP A 182 -8.49 -4.22 -12.95
C ASP A 182 -8.38 -5.63 -13.53
N GLN A 183 -8.55 -5.79 -14.84
CA GLN A 183 -8.27 -7.04 -15.57
C GLN A 183 -6.78 -7.43 -15.63
N TYR A 184 -5.86 -6.51 -15.31
CA TYR A 184 -4.42 -6.81 -15.37
C TYR A 184 -3.88 -7.39 -14.06
N THR A 185 -2.95 -8.33 -14.19
CA THR A 185 -2.19 -8.86 -13.06
C THR A 185 -1.21 -7.81 -12.52
N PRO A 186 -0.80 -7.89 -11.24
CA PRO A 186 0.19 -6.97 -10.67
C PRO A 186 1.51 -6.89 -11.45
N ASN A 187 1.92 -7.97 -12.11
CA ASN A 187 3.15 -8.04 -12.92
C ASN A 187 2.99 -7.33 -14.26
N GLU A 188 1.83 -7.48 -14.91
CA GLU A 188 1.52 -6.74 -16.14
C GLU A 188 1.43 -5.24 -15.88
N LEU A 189 0.79 -4.83 -14.77
CA LEU A 189 0.77 -3.43 -14.34
C LEU A 189 2.19 -2.89 -14.12
N SER A 190 3.07 -3.66 -13.48
CA SER A 190 4.49 -3.28 -13.33
C SER A 190 5.18 -3.14 -14.69
N ALA A 191 4.96 -4.07 -15.63
CA ALA A 191 5.53 -4.00 -16.96
C ALA A 191 5.02 -2.77 -17.75
N MET A 192 3.73 -2.44 -17.64
CA MET A 192 3.17 -1.21 -18.21
C MET A 192 3.79 0.04 -17.61
N ALA A 193 3.91 0.11 -16.27
CA ALA A 193 4.56 1.24 -15.60
C ALA A 193 6.02 1.41 -16.06
N MET A 194 6.78 0.30 -16.17
CA MET A 194 8.17 0.33 -16.66
C MET A 194 8.29 0.80 -18.12
N ARG A 195 7.39 0.35 -19.02
CA ARG A 195 7.34 0.83 -20.42
C ARG A 195 7.06 2.32 -20.51
N ARG A 196 6.20 2.84 -19.63
CA ARG A 196 5.90 4.27 -19.48
C ARG A 196 6.98 5.04 -18.73
N LYS A 197 8.14 4.40 -18.50
CA LYS A 197 9.31 4.91 -17.78
C LYS A 197 9.04 5.24 -16.31
N MET A 198 7.89 4.87 -15.74
CA MET A 198 7.55 5.08 -14.34
C MET A 198 8.29 4.07 -13.45
N ARG A 199 9.61 4.22 -13.30
CA ARG A 199 10.46 3.23 -12.60
C ARG A 199 9.95 2.89 -11.20
N GLN A 200 9.48 3.91 -10.48
CA GLN A 200 8.93 3.75 -9.14
C GLN A 200 7.43 3.38 -9.16
N GLY A 201 6.73 3.67 -10.26
CA GLY A 201 5.34 3.28 -10.48
C GLY A 201 5.14 1.77 -10.55
N ALA A 202 6.21 1.00 -10.83
CA ALA A 202 6.17 -0.46 -10.91
C ALA A 202 6.13 -1.17 -9.55
N ALA A 203 6.40 -0.49 -8.44
CA ALA A 203 6.40 -1.07 -7.09
C ALA A 203 5.10 -0.81 -6.32
N GLY A 204 4.81 -1.64 -5.32
CA GLY A 204 3.65 -1.49 -4.44
C GLY A 204 2.49 -2.45 -4.75
N PRO A 205 1.36 -2.33 -4.02
CA PRO A 205 0.17 -3.14 -4.23
C PRO A 205 -0.53 -2.79 -5.56
N LYS A 206 -1.40 -3.69 -6.04
CA LYS A 206 -2.13 -3.55 -7.32
C LYS A 206 -2.84 -2.20 -7.43
N ALA A 207 -3.62 -1.83 -6.41
CA ALA A 207 -4.38 -0.58 -6.37
C ALA A 207 -3.48 0.66 -6.60
N SER A 208 -2.33 0.74 -5.93
CA SER A 208 -1.39 1.86 -6.12
C SER A 208 -0.81 1.91 -7.54
N LYS A 209 -0.55 0.75 -8.17
CA LYS A 209 -0.10 0.71 -9.58
C LYS A 209 -1.18 1.24 -10.51
N ILE A 210 -2.44 0.84 -10.29
CA ILE A 210 -3.60 1.31 -11.07
C ILE A 210 -3.75 2.83 -10.94
N ALA A 211 -3.77 3.35 -9.72
CA ALA A 211 -3.90 4.78 -9.46
C ALA A 211 -2.81 5.58 -10.19
N ARG A 212 -1.55 5.13 -10.10
CA ARG A 212 -0.41 5.77 -10.79
C ARG A 212 -0.54 5.72 -12.31
N LEU A 213 -0.98 4.59 -12.87
CA LEU A 213 -1.15 4.45 -14.32
C LEU A 213 -2.29 5.35 -14.85
N ARG A 214 -3.41 5.44 -14.11
CA ARG A 214 -4.50 6.38 -14.41
C ARG A 214 -4.00 7.82 -14.42
N GLN A 215 -3.30 8.24 -13.36
CA GLN A 215 -2.72 9.58 -13.29
C GLN A 215 -1.73 9.85 -14.44
N ASN A 216 -0.87 8.88 -14.76
CA ASN A 216 0.08 9.00 -15.86
C ASN A 216 -0.63 9.17 -17.23
N ASP A 217 -1.83 8.58 -17.42
CA ASP A 217 -2.65 8.79 -18.63
C ASP A 217 -3.21 10.20 -18.74
N GLU A 218 -3.39 10.90 -17.62
CA GLU A 218 -3.81 12.31 -17.60
C GLU A 218 -2.69 13.26 -18.02
N LEU A 219 -1.43 12.82 -17.93
CA LEU A 219 -0.28 13.63 -18.31
C LEU A 219 -0.15 13.75 -19.84
N LYS A 220 0.24 14.93 -20.30
CA LYS A 220 0.43 15.23 -21.73
C LYS A 220 1.62 14.49 -22.36
N ARG A 221 2.61 14.09 -21.56
CA ARG A 221 3.83 13.42 -22.03
C ARG A 221 4.12 12.20 -21.17
N ASP A 222 4.84 11.24 -21.73
CA ASP A 222 5.43 10.13 -20.94
C ASP A 222 6.59 10.65 -20.10
N THR A 223 6.25 11.33 -19.01
CA THR A 223 7.23 11.84 -18.06
C THR A 223 7.51 10.78 -17.01
N GLY A 224 8.09 9.64 -17.38
CA GLY A 224 8.55 8.65 -16.40
C GLY A 224 9.70 9.11 -15.49
N ASN A 225 9.92 10.42 -15.40
CA ASN A 225 10.84 11.05 -14.46
C ASN A 225 10.43 12.51 -14.20
N SER A 226 9.12 12.83 -14.22
CA SER A 226 8.69 14.16 -13.80
C SER A 226 8.98 14.33 -12.31
N GLN A 227 9.29 15.57 -11.95
CA GLN A 227 9.26 16.00 -10.56
C GLN A 227 7.92 15.65 -9.90
N GLU A 228 6.83 15.72 -10.68
CA GLU A 228 5.48 15.29 -10.27
C GLU A 228 5.42 13.82 -9.85
N ASP A 229 5.94 12.88 -10.65
CA ASP A 229 5.98 11.46 -10.29
C ASP A 229 6.70 11.27 -8.94
N THR A 230 7.85 11.95 -8.77
CA THR A 230 8.65 11.87 -7.54
C THR A 230 7.88 12.39 -6.32
N LEU A 231 7.20 13.53 -6.47
CA LEU A 231 6.39 14.13 -5.41
C LEU A 231 5.20 13.23 -5.03
N TYR A 232 4.54 12.65 -6.02
CA TYR A 232 3.42 11.73 -5.80
C TYR A 232 3.85 10.46 -5.06
N ILE A 233 5.00 9.89 -5.42
CA ILE A 233 5.55 8.72 -4.71
C ILE A 233 5.86 9.09 -3.26
N GLY A 234 6.42 10.28 -3.03
CA GLY A 234 6.65 10.81 -1.68
C GLY A 234 5.34 10.87 -0.89
N LEU A 235 4.30 11.49 -1.46
CA LEU A 235 2.97 11.58 -0.85
C LEU A 235 2.39 10.21 -0.50
N SER A 236 2.34 9.30 -1.47
CA SER A 236 1.83 7.93 -1.27
C SER A 236 2.63 7.15 -0.23
N SER A 237 3.95 7.37 -0.15
CA SER A 237 4.80 6.73 0.85
C SER A 237 4.51 7.28 2.25
N MET A 238 4.33 8.59 2.39
CA MET A 238 3.98 9.21 3.67
C MET A 238 2.58 8.81 4.12
N GLU A 239 1.61 8.70 3.21
CA GLU A 239 0.26 8.17 3.52
C GLU A 239 0.33 6.74 4.05
N MET A 240 1.12 5.88 3.40
CA MET A 240 1.34 4.51 3.85
C MET A 240 1.98 4.48 5.25
N ILE A 241 2.99 5.31 5.51
CA ILE A 241 3.65 5.40 6.81
C ILE A 241 2.66 5.87 7.89
N MET A 242 1.88 6.92 7.61
CA MET A 242 0.86 7.42 8.54
C MET A 242 -0.21 6.37 8.83
N GLY A 243 -0.69 5.65 7.81
CA GLY A 243 -1.65 4.56 7.97
C GLY A 243 -1.10 3.41 8.82
N LEU A 244 0.15 3.01 8.61
CA LEU A 244 0.83 2.01 9.44
C LEU A 244 0.94 2.47 10.89
N LEU A 245 1.40 3.71 11.13
CA LEU A 245 1.51 4.26 12.50
C LEU A 245 0.15 4.31 13.20
N HIS A 246 -0.92 4.66 12.48
CA HIS A 246 -2.28 4.65 13.02
C HIS A 246 -2.75 3.22 13.36
N GLN A 247 -2.51 2.25 12.46
CA GLN A 247 -2.83 0.84 12.72
C GLN A 247 -2.09 0.31 13.95
N GLU A 248 -0.82 0.67 14.12
CA GLU A 248 -0.03 0.27 15.29
C GLU A 248 -0.52 0.94 16.57
N GLN A 249 -0.94 2.21 16.51
CA GLN A 249 -1.59 2.90 17.62
C GLN A 249 -2.89 2.19 18.04
N VAL A 250 -3.73 1.79 17.07
CA VAL A 250 -4.95 1.00 17.31
C VAL A 250 -4.63 -0.40 17.85
N SER A 251 -3.53 -1.01 17.41
CA SER A 251 -3.10 -2.31 17.93
C SER A 251 -2.64 -2.19 19.39
N ALA A 252 -1.84 -1.16 19.70
CA ALA A 252 -1.38 -0.87 21.05
C ALA A 252 -2.55 -0.56 22.00
N SER A 253 -3.58 0.18 21.55
CA SER A 253 -4.77 0.46 22.37
C SER A 253 -5.59 -0.79 22.70
N ARG A 254 -5.42 -1.87 21.93
CA ARG A 254 -6.00 -3.20 22.16
C ARG A 254 -5.07 -4.14 22.95
N GLY A 255 -3.93 -3.64 23.44
CA GLY A 255 -2.91 -4.44 24.12
C GLY A 255 -2.09 -5.34 23.18
N ASP A 256 -2.20 -5.16 21.87
CA ASP A 256 -1.39 -5.87 20.89
C ASP A 256 -0.11 -5.10 20.56
N TYR A 257 0.97 -5.54 21.20
CA TYR A 257 2.33 -5.02 21.00
C TYR A 257 3.16 -5.82 20.01
N SER A 258 2.55 -6.70 19.19
CA SER A 258 3.32 -7.52 18.24
C SER A 258 4.06 -6.70 17.20
N PHE A 259 3.53 -5.52 16.83
CA PHE A 259 4.11 -4.62 15.84
C PHE A 259 5.56 -4.24 16.16
N VAL A 260 5.91 -4.16 17.45
CA VAL A 260 7.24 -3.74 17.89
C VAL A 260 8.34 -4.67 17.37
N LYS A 261 8.03 -5.94 17.10
CA LYS A 261 8.97 -6.92 16.55
C LYS A 261 9.44 -6.59 15.13
N HIS A 262 8.69 -5.77 14.39
CA HIS A 262 9.04 -5.36 13.03
C HIS A 262 10.01 -4.18 13.00
N TYR A 263 10.23 -3.52 14.14
CA TYR A 263 11.16 -2.42 14.24
C TYR A 263 12.58 -2.89 14.52
N ARG A 264 13.54 -2.30 13.80
CA ARG A 264 14.97 -2.51 14.04
C ARG A 264 15.39 -2.12 15.47
N ASN A 265 14.69 -1.15 16.06
CA ASN A 265 14.94 -0.62 17.41
C ASN A 265 13.83 -1.01 18.40
N SER A 266 13.32 -2.23 18.29
CA SER A 266 12.20 -2.74 19.09
C SER A 266 12.37 -2.55 20.61
N GLY A 267 13.58 -2.83 21.13
CA GLY A 267 13.90 -2.64 22.55
C GLY A 267 13.71 -1.20 23.01
N LYS A 268 14.28 -0.24 22.28
CA LYS A 268 14.16 1.19 22.63
C LYS A 268 12.71 1.65 22.62
N ILE A 269 11.92 1.20 21.64
CA ILE A 269 10.49 1.58 21.56
C ILE A 269 9.74 1.12 22.80
N LEU A 270 9.96 -0.13 23.24
CA LEU A 270 9.34 -0.61 24.48
C LEU A 270 9.84 0.15 25.71
N ASP A 271 11.12 0.50 25.75
CA ASP A 271 11.72 1.25 26.87
C ASP A 271 11.13 2.65 26.97
N ASP A 272 10.98 3.34 25.83
CA ASP A 272 10.32 4.64 25.76
C ASP A 272 8.86 4.52 26.26
N MET A 273 8.10 3.53 25.79
CA MET A 273 6.70 3.32 26.21
C MET A 273 6.54 2.93 27.69
N LEU A 274 7.44 2.12 28.23
CA LEU A 274 7.44 1.74 29.65
C LEU A 274 7.80 2.95 30.53
N THR A 275 8.80 3.73 30.11
CA THR A 275 9.22 4.96 30.80
C THR A 275 8.09 5.97 30.85
N GLU A 276 7.37 6.19 29.74
CA GLU A 276 6.19 7.08 29.70
C GLU A 276 5.10 6.69 30.71
N ARG A 277 5.03 5.41 31.06
CA ARG A 277 4.03 4.85 31.99
C ARG A 277 4.58 4.64 33.41
N ASN A 278 5.81 5.06 33.67
CA ASN A 278 6.53 4.80 34.93
C ASN A 278 6.61 3.30 35.28
N LEU A 279 6.73 2.44 34.27
CA LEU A 279 6.90 1.01 34.42
C LEU A 279 8.39 0.67 34.33
N SER A 280 8.81 -0.42 34.99
CA SER A 280 10.18 -0.92 34.85
C SER A 280 10.48 -1.28 33.40
N ASP A 281 11.67 -0.92 32.92
CA ASP A 281 12.23 -1.22 31.59
C ASP A 281 13.16 -2.46 31.60
N ALA A 282 13.31 -3.13 32.74
CA ALA A 282 14.21 -4.27 32.87
C ALA A 282 13.67 -5.52 32.13
N GLY A 283 14.51 -6.53 31.90
CA GLY A 283 14.08 -7.86 31.46
C GLY A 283 13.92 -8.06 29.94
N THR A 284 13.36 -9.21 29.56
CA THR A 284 13.22 -9.61 28.15
C THR A 284 12.13 -8.80 27.44
N MET A 285 12.19 -8.74 26.11
CA MET A 285 11.17 -8.09 25.27
C MET A 285 9.75 -8.63 25.54
N ALA A 286 9.62 -9.93 25.78
CA ALA A 286 8.35 -10.55 26.17
C ALA A 286 7.82 -10.01 27.50
N ALA A 287 8.67 -9.98 28.53
CA ALA A 287 8.29 -9.46 29.84
C ALA A 287 7.95 -7.96 29.82
N LYS A 288 8.58 -7.18 28.93
CA LYS A 288 8.26 -5.77 28.67
C LYS A 288 6.87 -5.62 28.06
N MET A 289 6.55 -6.40 27.03
CA MET A 289 5.21 -6.42 26.43
C MET A 289 4.13 -6.86 27.42
N ASP A 290 4.38 -7.90 28.22
CA ASP A 290 3.43 -8.38 29.23
C ASP A 290 3.14 -7.32 30.30
N ARG A 291 4.15 -6.52 30.67
CA ARG A 291 3.98 -5.37 31.56
C ARG A 291 3.07 -4.30 30.97
N LEU A 292 3.28 -3.94 29.71
CA LEU A 292 2.42 -2.97 29.02
C LEU A 292 0.96 -3.48 28.96
N ARG A 293 0.78 -4.76 28.62
CA ARG A 293 -0.56 -5.40 28.61
C ARG A 293 -1.23 -5.40 29.98
N ALA A 294 -0.48 -5.72 31.04
CA ALA A 294 -1.00 -5.72 32.40
C ALA A 294 -1.39 -4.30 32.86
N ASP A 295 -0.60 -3.29 32.49
CA ASP A 295 -0.92 -1.88 32.73
C ASP A 295 -2.17 -1.44 31.96
N ASP A 296 -2.30 -1.79 30.67
CA ASP A 296 -3.50 -1.47 29.88
C ASP A 296 -4.76 -2.13 30.44
N ALA A 297 -4.67 -3.40 30.86
CA ALA A 297 -5.80 -4.14 31.42
C ALA A 297 -6.33 -3.52 32.74
N GLY A 298 -5.49 -2.74 33.44
CA GLY A 298 -5.87 -2.02 34.66
C GLY A 298 -6.44 -0.62 34.42
N ARG A 299 -6.41 -0.10 33.18
CA ARG A 299 -6.86 1.26 32.86
C ARG A 299 -8.31 1.27 32.38
N GLU A 300 -9.04 2.31 32.75
CA GLU A 300 -10.40 2.54 32.23
C GLU A 300 -10.40 3.11 30.80
N THR A 301 -9.35 3.84 30.42
CA THR A 301 -9.18 4.43 29.10
C THR A 301 -7.88 3.97 28.45
N PRO A 302 -7.87 3.75 27.12
CA PRO A 302 -6.65 3.37 26.42
C PRO A 302 -5.56 4.44 26.60
N PHE A 303 -4.34 4.00 26.91
CA PHE A 303 -3.21 4.92 27.06
C PHE A 303 -2.81 5.51 25.70
N VAL A 304 -3.08 6.80 25.51
CA VAL A 304 -2.65 7.54 24.32
C VAL A 304 -1.18 7.96 24.52
N SER A 305 -0.27 7.11 24.05
CA SER A 305 1.17 7.34 24.16
C SER A 305 1.63 8.53 23.29
N PRO A 306 2.32 9.54 23.88
CA PRO A 306 2.95 10.63 23.14
C PRO A 306 3.93 10.16 22.06
N PHE A 307 4.56 8.98 22.24
CA PHE A 307 5.37 8.30 21.24
C PHE A 307 4.75 8.33 19.84
N TRP A 308 3.46 7.99 19.71
CA TRP A 308 2.79 7.95 18.41
C TRP A 308 2.66 9.33 17.80
N GLN A 309 2.34 10.34 18.61
CA GLN A 309 2.27 11.73 18.14
C GLN A 309 3.65 12.22 17.68
N GLU A 310 4.72 11.84 18.38
CA GLU A 310 6.10 12.18 18.00
C GLU A 310 6.50 11.54 16.66
N LYS A 311 5.97 10.37 16.31
CA LYS A 311 6.20 9.72 15.01
C LYS A 311 5.31 10.24 13.89
N VAL A 312 4.03 10.49 14.19
CA VAL A 312 3.06 10.95 13.20
C VAL A 312 3.31 12.40 12.79
N LYS A 313 3.73 13.28 13.72
CA LYS A 313 3.96 14.71 13.43
C LYS A 313 5.00 14.95 12.32
N PRO A 314 6.21 14.36 12.33
CA PRO A 314 7.17 14.52 11.25
C PRO A 314 6.68 13.97 9.91
N ALA A 315 6.07 12.78 9.91
CA ALA A 315 5.53 12.18 8.69
C ALA A 315 4.42 13.05 8.07
N GLN A 316 3.58 13.64 8.93
CA GLN A 316 2.55 14.56 8.48
C GLN A 316 3.14 15.87 7.96
N ALA A 317 4.12 16.46 8.65
CA ALA A 317 4.77 17.68 8.18
C ALA A 317 5.46 17.47 6.82
N GLU A 318 6.09 16.31 6.63
CA GLU A 318 6.68 15.92 5.35
C GLU A 318 5.60 15.72 4.27
N TRP A 319 4.48 15.06 4.59
CA TRP A 319 3.35 14.93 3.68
C TRP A 319 2.79 16.30 3.26
N ASP A 320 2.62 17.23 4.22
CA ASP A 320 2.14 18.59 3.95
C ASP A 320 3.12 19.36 3.03
N GLN A 321 4.43 19.23 3.26
CA GLN A 321 5.46 19.83 2.41
C GLN A 321 5.41 19.26 0.99
N LEU A 322 5.31 17.94 0.85
CA LEU A 322 5.21 17.26 -0.44
C LEU A 322 3.93 17.63 -1.18
N ARG A 323 2.82 17.79 -0.45
CA ARG A 323 1.55 18.26 -1.01
C ARG A 323 1.72 19.64 -1.62
N LEU A 324 2.21 20.61 -0.85
CA LEU A 324 2.40 21.98 -1.34
C LEU A 324 3.32 22.03 -2.57
N ALA A 325 4.38 21.23 -2.58
CA ALA A 325 5.27 21.11 -3.73
C ALA A 325 4.56 20.48 -4.95
N PHE A 326 3.71 19.47 -4.73
CA PHE A 326 2.92 18.84 -5.79
C PHE A 326 1.89 19.81 -6.38
N GLU A 327 1.15 20.52 -5.53
CA GLU A 327 0.15 21.51 -5.97
C GLU A 327 0.81 22.65 -6.75
N ALA A 328 1.96 23.14 -6.30
CA ALA A 328 2.73 24.15 -7.01
C ALA A 328 3.26 23.66 -8.37
N ALA A 329 3.69 22.39 -8.47
CA ALA A 329 4.23 21.82 -9.69
C ALA A 329 3.16 21.50 -10.74
N THR A 330 1.95 21.13 -10.30
CA THR A 330 0.89 20.59 -11.17
C THR A 330 -0.28 21.55 -11.38
N GLY A 331 -0.45 22.52 -10.49
CA GLY A 331 -1.66 23.35 -10.42
C GLY A 331 -2.91 22.59 -9.94
N ARG A 332 -2.76 21.33 -9.49
CA ARG A 332 -3.86 20.49 -9.02
C ARG A 332 -3.86 20.49 -7.49
N THR A 333 -4.99 20.83 -6.88
CA THR A 333 -5.18 20.70 -5.43
C THR A 333 -5.35 19.24 -5.06
N LEU A 334 -4.59 18.77 -4.07
CA LEU A 334 -4.78 17.43 -3.52
C LEU A 334 -5.64 17.54 -2.26
N VAL A 335 -6.86 17.04 -2.34
CA VAL A 335 -7.68 16.80 -1.15
C VAL A 335 -7.01 15.68 -0.37
N SER A 336 -6.63 15.94 0.88
CA SER A 336 -6.01 14.93 1.73
C SER A 336 -6.96 13.74 1.86
N ALA A 337 -6.50 12.54 1.52
CA ALA A 337 -7.24 11.28 1.74
C ALA A 337 -7.49 11.00 3.23
N ARG A 338 -7.06 11.88 4.14
CA ARG A 338 -7.35 11.80 5.58
C ARG A 338 -8.82 11.89 5.95
N ALA A 339 -9.67 12.44 5.09
CA ALA A 339 -11.11 12.38 5.34
C ALA A 339 -11.57 10.93 5.53
N ASP A 340 -11.02 10.01 4.74
CA ASP A 340 -11.37 8.59 4.75
C ASP A 340 -10.62 7.80 5.84
N LEU A 341 -9.39 8.20 6.19
CA LEU A 341 -8.69 7.61 7.35
C LEU A 341 -9.37 7.96 8.69
N ASN A 342 -10.07 9.10 8.75
CA ASN A 342 -10.94 9.43 9.88
C ASN A 342 -12.26 8.65 9.88
N GLU A 343 -12.70 8.08 8.75
CA GLU A 343 -13.89 7.22 8.72
C GLU A 343 -13.64 5.90 9.44
N GLU A 344 -12.44 5.31 9.39
CA GLU A 344 -12.09 4.16 10.24
C GLU A 344 -12.10 4.56 11.74
N ASP A 345 -11.68 5.78 12.07
CA ASP A 345 -11.74 6.34 13.42
C ASP A 345 -13.20 6.62 13.87
N MET A 346 -14.11 6.89 12.92
CA MET A 346 -15.56 6.94 13.15
C MET A 346 -16.19 5.54 13.29
N ILE A 347 -15.70 4.55 12.55
CA ILE A 347 -16.09 3.14 12.66
C ILE A 347 -15.67 2.60 14.04
N LEU A 348 -14.50 2.97 14.54
CA LEU A 348 -14.03 2.64 15.90
C LEU A 348 -14.91 3.28 16.99
N LYS A 349 -15.44 4.49 16.78
CA LYS A 349 -16.39 5.14 17.71
C LYS A 349 -17.80 4.54 17.65
N SER A 350 -18.14 3.83 16.57
CA SER A 350 -19.44 3.18 16.38
C SER A 350 -19.41 1.67 16.61
N ASP A 351 -18.23 1.08 16.86
CA ASP A 351 -18.07 -0.31 17.25
C ASP A 351 -18.70 -0.54 18.63
N PRO A 352 -19.68 -1.46 18.77
CA PRO A 352 -20.40 -1.71 20.02
C PRO A 352 -19.51 -2.19 21.18
N LEU A 353 -18.28 -2.63 20.91
CA LEU A 353 -17.26 -2.84 21.95
C LEU A 353 -16.90 -1.57 22.73
N TYR A 354 -17.12 -0.39 22.14
CA TYR A 354 -16.89 0.93 22.73
C TYR A 354 -18.19 1.70 23.01
N ALA A 355 -19.36 1.20 22.59
CA ALA A 355 -20.67 1.85 22.79
C ALA A 355 -21.35 1.52 24.13
N HIS A 356 -20.73 0.71 24.98
CA HIS A 356 -21.24 0.38 26.31
C HIS A 356 -20.23 0.66 27.41
N LYS A 357 -20.30 1.88 27.96
CA LYS A 357 -20.29 2.17 29.40
C LYS A 357 -20.88 3.54 29.65
#